data_AF-A0A2C9KZ34-F1
#
_entry.id   AF-A0A2C9KZ34-F1
#
_cell.length_a   1.000
_cell.length_b   1.000
_cell.length_c   1.000
_cell.angle_alpha   90.00
_cell.angle_beta   90.00
_cell.angle_gamma   90.00
#
_symmetry.space_group_name_H-M   'P 1'
#
loop_
_entity.id
_entity.type
_entity.pdbx_description
1 polymer ?
#
loop_
_entity_poly.entity_id
_entity_poly.type
_entity_poly.pdbx_seq_one_letter_code
_entity_poly.pdbx_strand_id
1 'polypeptide(L)'
;MDNPQGATSSISATSSSSVAPKEFLNKVPRLAQLTDRFGNTFHFGNAGDYWSPAFAIGAETDYKTHTKDIRNMDIRDDDILICSYPKSGLHWHCEVVKMLMNKSKNLSDGDITGLCFLDAMPSESFSNFKSPRLLVTHVPFRHIPKQALEKQIKILVLERNPKDVLVSYYNHMYNHLPPLNYPGTFEQFFQVYFEVGYLYGDIFDYVMEWQTGREANPKLHFLVSVFEDMKADTVSGVKRLNTYLGSGCSDELCEQIAAACSFEKMKKHKDETVSDLMKALFRNNKLAIYRKGEVGDWKNWFTVAMNEQFDQEYSKRMSNYKTVYKYTL
;
A
#
# COMPACT_ATOMS: atom_id res chain seq x y z
N MET A 1 -51.02 7.46 44.58
CA MET A 1 -51.46 6.78 43.35
C MET A 1 -51.18 7.74 42.21
N ASP A 2 -50.28 7.53 41.26
CA ASP A 2 -49.25 6.52 41.05
C ASP A 2 -48.17 7.15 40.18
N ASN A 3 -46.94 6.71 40.44
CA ASN A 3 -45.71 7.06 39.76
C ASN A 3 -45.43 5.98 38.70
N PRO A 4 -45.25 6.27 37.40
CA PRO A 4 -44.70 5.28 36.49
C PRO A 4 -43.18 5.47 36.40
N GLN A 5 -42.50 4.43 36.87
CA GLN A 5 -41.05 4.27 36.90
C GLN A 5 -40.39 4.46 35.53
N GLY A 6 -39.32 5.25 35.51
CA GLY A 6 -38.35 5.26 34.41
C GLY A 6 -37.60 3.94 34.36
N ALA A 7 -37.79 3.18 33.30
CA ALA A 7 -36.97 2.03 32.97
C ALA A 7 -35.65 2.51 32.34
N THR A 8 -34.60 2.60 33.16
CA THR A 8 -33.23 2.65 32.67
C THR A 8 -32.85 1.27 32.12
N SER A 9 -32.89 1.09 30.81
CA SER A 9 -32.27 -0.06 30.16
C SER A 9 -30.78 0.24 29.93
N SER A 10 -29.96 -0.26 30.84
CA SER A 10 -28.53 -0.43 30.63
C SER A 10 -28.32 -1.41 29.48
N ILE A 11 -27.87 -0.91 28.33
CA ILE A 11 -27.36 -1.77 27.27
C ILE A 11 -25.99 -2.27 27.73
N SER A 12 -26.01 -3.45 28.35
CA SER A 12 -24.84 -4.29 28.61
C SER A 12 -24.10 -4.52 27.30
N ALA A 13 -22.82 -4.16 27.25
CA ALA A 13 -21.90 -4.58 26.20
C ALA A 13 -21.81 -6.11 26.22
N THR A 14 -22.62 -6.76 25.39
CA THR A 14 -22.47 -8.18 25.09
C THR A 14 -21.31 -8.32 24.11
N SER A 15 -20.20 -8.88 24.62
CA SER A 15 -19.07 -9.34 23.82
C SER A 15 -19.56 -10.32 22.76
N SER A 16 -19.66 -9.87 21.51
CA SER A 16 -19.96 -10.74 20.38
C SER A 16 -18.67 -11.24 19.74
N SER A 17 -18.43 -12.52 20.02
CA SER A 17 -17.98 -13.59 19.11
C SER A 17 -17.06 -13.26 17.93
N SER A 18 -15.99 -14.05 17.87
CA SER A 18 -14.96 -14.25 16.86
C SER A 18 -15.43 -14.69 15.44
N VAL A 19 -16.46 -14.05 14.87
CA VAL A 19 -17.09 -14.48 13.61
C VAL A 19 -16.38 -13.95 12.34
N ALA A 20 -15.52 -12.95 12.46
CA ALA A 20 -15.02 -12.14 11.33
C ALA A 20 -14.25 -12.85 10.18
N PRO A 21 -13.38 -13.87 10.40
CA PRO A 21 -12.51 -14.37 9.31
C PRO A 21 -13.26 -15.17 8.23
N LYS A 22 -14.29 -15.92 8.61
CA LYS A 22 -14.98 -16.85 7.68
C LYS A 22 -15.86 -16.11 6.67
N GLU A 23 -16.58 -15.07 7.11
CA GLU A 23 -17.40 -14.26 6.21
C GLU A 23 -16.58 -13.44 5.22
N PHE A 24 -15.40 -12.96 5.64
CA PHE A 24 -14.46 -12.29 4.74
C PHE A 24 -13.97 -13.24 3.64
N LEU A 25 -13.52 -14.44 4.01
CA LEU A 25 -13.02 -15.44 3.07
C LEU A 25 -14.06 -15.87 2.03
N ASN A 26 -15.36 -15.87 2.38
CA ASN A 26 -16.43 -16.18 1.43
C ASN A 26 -16.60 -15.13 0.31
N LYS A 27 -16.06 -13.91 0.49
CA LYS A 27 -16.08 -12.84 -0.51
C LYS A 27 -14.81 -12.76 -1.35
N VAL A 28 -13.80 -13.57 -1.02
CA VAL A 28 -12.54 -13.64 -1.72
C VAL A 28 -12.67 -14.66 -2.85
N PRO A 29 -12.36 -14.30 -4.11
CA PRO A 29 -12.33 -15.27 -5.21
C PRO A 29 -11.34 -16.40 -4.93
N ARG A 30 -11.49 -17.53 -5.64
CA ARG A 30 -10.64 -18.70 -5.42
C ARG A 30 -9.16 -18.33 -5.54
N LEU A 31 -8.42 -18.55 -4.45
CA LEU A 31 -6.98 -18.34 -4.40
C LEU A 31 -6.25 -19.52 -5.02
N ALA A 32 -5.19 -19.22 -5.77
CA ALA A 32 -4.15 -20.17 -6.09
C ALA A 32 -3.35 -20.49 -4.83
N GLN A 33 -2.97 -21.75 -4.69
CA GLN A 33 -2.08 -22.23 -3.64
C GLN A 33 -0.69 -22.46 -4.25
N LEU A 34 0.35 -21.97 -3.58
CA LEU A 34 1.73 -22.26 -3.93
C LEU A 34 2.45 -22.83 -2.70
N THR A 35 3.30 -23.83 -2.95
CA THR A 35 4.20 -24.38 -1.94
C THR A 35 5.63 -24.11 -2.41
N ASP A 36 6.41 -23.43 -1.59
CA ASP A 36 7.81 -23.14 -1.92
C ASP A 36 8.72 -24.36 -1.74
N ARG A 37 9.99 -24.20 -2.12
CA ARG A 37 11.03 -25.24 -1.98
C ARG A 37 11.32 -25.67 -0.53
N PHE A 38 10.84 -24.91 0.45
CA PHE A 38 11.02 -25.18 1.88
C PHE A 38 9.77 -25.84 2.50
N GLY A 39 8.72 -26.08 1.71
CA GLY A 39 7.46 -26.67 2.16
C GLY A 39 6.47 -25.66 2.75
N ASN A 40 6.74 -24.35 2.69
CA ASN A 40 5.79 -23.34 3.14
C ASN A 40 4.69 -23.17 2.11
N THR A 41 3.43 -23.17 2.56
CA THR A 41 2.26 -22.96 1.70
C THR A 41 1.67 -21.58 1.92
N PHE A 42 1.37 -20.87 0.84
CA PHE A 42 0.74 -19.54 0.84
C PHE A 42 -0.21 -19.40 -0.35
N HIS A 43 -1.08 -18.39 -0.29
CA HIS A 43 -2.22 -18.26 -1.21
C HIS A 43 -2.29 -16.88 -1.85
N PHE A 44 -2.60 -16.85 -3.14
CA PHE A 44 -2.66 -15.62 -3.93
C PHE A 44 -3.84 -15.60 -4.90
N GLY A 45 -4.27 -14.42 -5.29
CA GLY A 45 -5.10 -14.25 -6.47
C GLY A 45 -4.28 -14.39 -7.75
N ASN A 46 -4.74 -15.20 -8.70
CA ASN A 46 -4.09 -15.29 -10.02
C ASN A 46 -4.59 -14.16 -10.93
N ALA A 47 -3.85 -13.06 -11.01
CA ALA A 47 -4.19 -11.91 -11.87
C ALA A 47 -3.77 -12.09 -13.35
N GLY A 48 -3.18 -13.24 -13.70
CA GLY A 48 -2.71 -13.56 -15.03
C GLY A 48 -1.19 -13.60 -15.07
N ASP A 49 -0.56 -12.43 -15.16
CA ASP A 49 0.89 -12.26 -15.26
C ASP A 49 1.53 -11.71 -13.97
N TYR A 50 0.74 -11.53 -12.90
CA TYR A 50 1.23 -11.29 -11.54
C TYR A 50 0.33 -11.95 -10.50
N TRP A 51 0.81 -12.02 -9.26
CA TRP A 51 0.05 -12.51 -8.11
C TRP A 51 -0.61 -11.34 -7.38
N SER A 52 -1.92 -11.38 -7.20
CA SER A 52 -2.69 -10.40 -6.43
C SER A 52 -2.79 -10.82 -4.96
N PRO A 53 -2.83 -9.87 -4.00
CA PRO A 53 -3.31 -10.17 -2.67
C PRO A 53 -4.72 -10.75 -2.73
N ALA A 54 -5.10 -11.49 -1.69
CA ALA A 54 -6.41 -12.12 -1.57
C ALA A 54 -7.50 -11.11 -1.16
N PHE A 55 -7.63 -10.03 -1.92
CA PHE A 55 -8.66 -9.03 -1.71
C PHE A 55 -10.03 -9.57 -2.11
N ALA A 56 -11.04 -9.13 -1.37
CA ALA A 56 -12.45 -9.40 -1.65
C ALA A 56 -12.95 -8.46 -2.75
N ILE A 57 -12.58 -8.75 -3.99
CA ILE A 57 -12.87 -7.93 -5.19
C ILE A 57 -14.27 -8.19 -5.78
N GLY A 58 -15.11 -8.94 -5.07
CA GLY A 58 -16.48 -9.30 -5.48
C GLY A 58 -16.64 -10.81 -5.67
N ALA A 59 -17.80 -11.35 -5.31
CA ALA A 59 -18.06 -12.79 -5.34
C ALA A 59 -18.01 -13.39 -6.76
N GLU A 60 -18.35 -12.59 -7.77
CA GLU A 60 -18.45 -13.01 -9.18
C GLU A 60 -17.25 -12.56 -10.04
N THR A 61 -16.26 -11.90 -9.45
CA THR A 61 -15.13 -11.31 -10.20
C THR A 61 -13.84 -12.05 -9.87
N ASP A 62 -13.23 -12.69 -10.87
CA ASP A 62 -11.89 -13.26 -10.71
C ASP A 62 -10.78 -12.20 -10.85
N TYR A 63 -9.58 -12.51 -10.36
CA TYR A 63 -8.45 -11.57 -10.33
C TYR A 63 -7.96 -11.12 -11.73
N LYS A 64 -8.10 -11.96 -12.77
CA LYS A 64 -7.74 -11.59 -14.15
C LYS A 64 -8.75 -10.61 -14.72
N THR A 65 -10.03 -10.86 -14.45
CA THR A 65 -11.13 -9.97 -14.84
C THR A 65 -10.98 -8.62 -14.13
N HIS A 66 -10.77 -8.62 -12.81
CA HIS A 66 -10.53 -7.39 -12.06
C HIS A 66 -9.33 -6.58 -12.56
N THR A 67 -8.23 -7.24 -12.94
CA THR A 67 -7.07 -6.57 -13.55
C THR A 67 -7.45 -5.86 -14.86
N LYS A 68 -8.28 -6.48 -15.70
CA LYS A 68 -8.82 -5.85 -16.92
C LYS A 68 -9.76 -4.69 -16.58
N ASP A 69 -10.57 -4.82 -15.53
CA ASP A 69 -11.50 -3.79 -15.10
C ASP A 69 -10.77 -2.55 -14.56
N ILE A 70 -9.66 -2.72 -13.84
CA ILE A 70 -8.76 -1.61 -13.48
C ILE A 70 -8.23 -0.94 -14.75
N ARG A 71 -7.73 -1.74 -15.70
CA ARG A 71 -7.13 -1.22 -16.95
C ARG A 71 -8.14 -0.43 -17.80
N ASN A 72 -9.42 -0.78 -17.75
CA ASN A 72 -10.51 -0.15 -18.49
C ASN A 72 -11.35 0.83 -17.66
N MET A 73 -10.96 1.11 -16.41
CA MET A 73 -11.70 1.99 -15.52
C MET A 73 -11.82 3.41 -16.08
N ASP A 74 -12.99 4.02 -15.88
CA ASP A 74 -13.21 5.43 -16.20
C ASP A 74 -12.47 6.35 -15.23
N ILE A 75 -11.66 7.24 -15.82
CA ILE A 75 -10.83 8.22 -15.11
C ILE A 75 -11.38 9.63 -15.35
N ARG A 76 -11.36 10.46 -14.32
CA ARG A 76 -11.73 11.88 -14.42
C ARG A 76 -10.48 12.72 -14.64
N ASP A 77 -10.62 13.86 -15.31
CA ASP A 77 -9.47 14.71 -15.64
C ASP A 77 -8.75 15.26 -14.39
N ASP A 78 -9.46 15.34 -13.26
CA ASP A 78 -8.94 15.81 -11.99
C ASP A 78 -8.54 14.70 -11.00
N ASP A 79 -8.59 13.43 -11.42
CA ASP A 79 -8.10 12.34 -10.59
C ASP A 79 -6.58 12.44 -10.34
N ILE A 80 -6.15 11.93 -9.20
CA ILE A 80 -4.74 11.74 -8.88
C ILE A 80 -4.52 10.25 -8.65
N LEU A 81 -3.55 9.67 -9.34
CA LEU A 81 -3.18 8.28 -9.19
C LEU A 81 -1.88 8.16 -8.38
N ILE A 82 -1.94 7.51 -7.22
CA ILE A 82 -0.76 7.13 -6.44
C ILE A 82 -0.44 5.67 -6.69
N CYS A 83 0.77 5.40 -7.15
CA CYS A 83 1.27 4.06 -7.43
C CYS A 83 2.51 3.77 -6.58
N SER A 84 2.64 2.54 -6.11
CA SER A 84 3.85 2.13 -5.41
C SER A 84 3.99 0.62 -5.43
N TYR A 85 5.22 0.10 -5.43
CA TYR A 85 5.41 -1.29 -5.01
C TYR A 85 5.00 -1.42 -3.53
N PRO A 86 4.42 -2.55 -3.09
CA PRO A 86 4.05 -2.74 -1.69
C PRO A 86 5.18 -2.33 -0.74
N LYS A 87 4.79 -1.67 0.36
CA LYS A 87 5.71 -1.26 1.46
C LYS A 87 6.68 -0.11 1.13
N SER A 88 6.46 0.60 0.04
CA SER A 88 7.22 1.81 -0.34
C SER A 88 6.65 3.11 0.25
N GLY A 89 5.99 3.04 1.42
CA GLY A 89 5.51 4.24 2.13
C GLY A 89 4.14 4.78 1.69
N LEU A 90 3.29 3.95 1.08
CA LEU A 90 1.97 4.35 0.56
C LEU A 90 1.10 5.09 1.58
N HIS A 91 0.91 4.53 2.77
CA HIS A 91 0.05 5.10 3.81
C HIS A 91 0.49 6.51 4.22
N TRP A 92 1.80 6.72 4.33
CA TRP A 92 2.37 8.01 4.71
C TRP A 92 2.12 9.07 3.65
N HIS A 93 2.40 8.75 2.39
CA HIS A 93 2.19 9.66 1.27
C HIS A 93 0.70 9.94 1.05
N CYS A 94 -0.16 8.92 1.13
CA CYS A 94 -1.61 9.10 1.02
C CYS A 94 -2.15 10.07 2.08
N GLU A 95 -1.68 9.96 3.33
CA GLU A 95 -2.10 10.87 4.39
C GLU A 95 -1.65 12.30 4.10
N VAL A 96 -0.38 12.51 3.73
CA VAL A 96 0.14 13.83 3.34
C VAL A 96 -0.64 14.42 2.17
N VAL A 97 -0.89 13.64 1.12
CA VAL A 97 -1.64 14.10 -0.07
C VAL A 97 -3.08 14.46 0.28
N LYS A 98 -3.77 13.64 1.09
CA LYS A 98 -5.13 13.96 1.58
C LYS A 98 -5.14 15.25 2.38
N MET A 99 -4.18 15.45 3.28
CA MET A 99 -4.05 16.65 4.10
C MET A 99 -3.80 17.91 3.25
N LEU A 100 -2.94 17.81 2.22
CA LEU A 100 -2.70 18.88 1.25
C LEU A 100 -3.96 19.21 0.42
N MET A 101 -4.64 18.20 -0.12
CA MET A 101 -5.87 18.39 -0.90
C MET A 101 -6.99 19.02 -0.07
N ASN A 102 -7.11 18.61 1.20
CA ASN A 102 -8.11 19.13 2.13
C ASN A 102 -7.68 20.43 2.84
N LYS A 103 -6.46 20.92 2.60
CA LYS A 103 -5.84 22.06 3.29
C LYS A 103 -5.96 21.96 4.81
N SER A 104 -5.71 20.76 5.34
CA SER A 104 -5.91 20.40 6.74
C SER A 104 -4.63 19.84 7.35
N LYS A 105 -4.46 20.05 8.66
CA LYS A 105 -3.39 19.46 9.48
C LYS A 105 -3.86 18.27 10.35
N ASN A 106 -5.11 17.86 10.17
CA ASN A 106 -5.70 16.76 10.93
C ASN A 106 -5.48 15.45 10.18
N LEU A 107 -5.06 14.42 10.91
CA LEU A 107 -4.99 13.07 10.40
C LEU A 107 -6.40 12.57 10.07
N SER A 108 -6.51 11.81 8.99
CA SER A 108 -7.76 11.26 8.49
C SER A 108 -8.22 10.11 9.39
N ASP A 109 -9.44 10.23 9.88
CA ASP A 109 -10.12 9.14 10.59
C ASP A 109 -10.48 7.99 9.64
N GLY A 110 -10.75 6.83 10.24
CA GLY A 110 -11.24 5.66 9.53
C GLY A 110 -10.14 4.73 9.00
N ASP A 111 -10.62 3.60 8.49
CA ASP A 111 -9.80 2.49 8.05
C ASP A 111 -8.85 2.86 6.92
N ILE A 112 -7.75 2.12 6.87
CA ILE A 112 -6.83 2.10 5.73
C ILE A 112 -7.56 1.72 4.42
N THR A 113 -8.72 1.05 4.53
CA THR A 113 -9.63 0.72 3.43
C THR A 113 -10.37 1.93 2.85
N GLY A 114 -10.34 3.10 3.50
CA GLY A 114 -10.86 4.38 2.97
C GLY A 114 -9.93 5.03 1.92
N LEU A 115 -8.94 4.28 1.41
CA LEU A 115 -8.21 4.63 0.20
C LEU A 115 -9.02 4.12 -0.99
N CYS A 116 -9.13 4.88 -2.08
CA CYS A 116 -9.72 4.40 -3.33
C CYS A 116 -8.74 3.41 -3.98
N PHE A 117 -8.53 2.26 -3.34
CA PHE A 117 -7.51 1.29 -3.68
C PHE A 117 -8.04 0.40 -4.79
N LEU A 118 -7.59 0.67 -6.01
CA LEU A 118 -8.08 0.03 -7.24
C LEU A 118 -8.02 -1.50 -7.15
N ASP A 119 -6.99 -2.01 -6.50
CA ASP A 119 -6.69 -3.44 -6.35
C ASP A 119 -7.68 -4.20 -5.46
N ALA A 120 -8.41 -3.49 -4.60
CA ALA A 120 -9.17 -4.08 -3.51
C ALA A 120 -10.68 -3.83 -3.61
N MET A 121 -11.14 -3.10 -4.62
CA MET A 121 -12.55 -2.76 -4.81
C MET A 121 -12.94 -2.82 -6.29
N PRO A 122 -14.17 -3.27 -6.62
CA PRO A 122 -14.68 -3.19 -7.98
C PRO A 122 -14.62 -1.76 -8.54
N SER A 123 -14.21 -1.61 -9.81
CA SER A 123 -14.02 -0.31 -10.47
C SER A 123 -15.26 0.59 -10.40
N GLU A 124 -16.46 0.00 -10.41
CA GLU A 124 -17.74 0.72 -10.34
C GLU A 124 -17.92 1.44 -9.01
N SER A 125 -17.31 0.93 -7.93
CA SER A 125 -17.40 1.50 -6.59
C SER A 125 -16.86 2.93 -6.53
N PHE A 126 -15.90 3.25 -7.41
CA PHE A 126 -15.25 4.56 -7.45
C PHE A 126 -16.07 5.64 -8.14
N SER A 127 -17.17 5.29 -8.81
CA SER A 127 -18.08 6.26 -9.44
C SER A 127 -18.76 7.19 -8.43
N ASN A 128 -19.02 6.69 -7.21
CA ASN A 128 -19.70 7.42 -6.14
C ASN A 128 -18.80 8.40 -5.37
N PHE A 129 -17.48 8.34 -5.55
CA PHE A 129 -16.56 9.23 -4.84
C PHE A 129 -16.58 10.64 -5.44
N LYS A 130 -16.49 11.66 -4.58
CA LYS A 130 -16.40 13.06 -5.01
C LYS A 130 -15.06 13.33 -5.69
N SER A 131 -15.08 14.19 -6.69
CA SER A 131 -13.88 14.72 -7.34
C SER A 131 -13.19 15.80 -6.47
N PRO A 132 -11.85 15.93 -6.54
CA PRO A 132 -10.92 15.02 -7.20
C PRO A 132 -10.76 13.70 -6.43
N ARG A 133 -10.69 12.55 -7.14
CA ARG A 133 -10.48 11.25 -6.48
C ARG A 133 -8.98 11.00 -6.29
N LEU A 134 -8.62 10.53 -5.09
CA LEU A 134 -7.29 10.01 -4.83
C LEU A 134 -7.27 8.50 -5.02
N LEU A 135 -7.00 8.07 -6.25
CA LEU A 135 -6.91 6.67 -6.64
C LEU A 135 -5.54 6.11 -6.24
N VAL A 136 -5.52 4.90 -5.72
CA VAL A 136 -4.31 4.26 -5.20
C VAL A 136 -4.17 2.88 -5.80
N THR A 137 -2.96 2.45 -6.15
CA THR A 137 -2.75 1.10 -6.66
C THR A 137 -1.33 0.56 -6.43
N HIS A 138 -1.20 -0.77 -6.35
CA HIS A 138 0.06 -1.49 -6.43
C HIS A 138 0.21 -2.25 -7.75
N VAL A 139 -0.77 -2.19 -8.67
CA VAL A 139 -0.63 -2.85 -9.96
C VAL A 139 0.58 -2.27 -10.72
N PRO A 140 1.29 -3.09 -11.50
CA PRO A 140 2.41 -2.57 -12.27
C PRO A 140 1.92 -1.70 -13.44
N PHE A 141 2.83 -0.92 -14.03
CA PHE A 141 2.53 0.15 -14.98
C PHE A 141 1.59 -0.29 -16.13
N ARG A 142 1.82 -1.45 -16.76
CA ARG A 142 1.00 -1.93 -17.88
C ARG A 142 -0.49 -2.14 -17.56
N HIS A 143 -0.82 -2.28 -16.27
CA HIS A 143 -2.18 -2.57 -15.79
C HIS A 143 -2.91 -1.35 -15.22
N ILE A 144 -2.26 -0.20 -15.07
CA ILE A 144 -2.96 1.02 -14.61
C ILE A 144 -4.02 1.46 -15.64
N PRO A 145 -5.03 2.25 -15.27
CA PRO A 145 -6.09 2.67 -16.19
C PRO A 145 -5.57 3.34 -17.48
N LYS A 146 -6.08 2.94 -18.66
CA LYS A 146 -5.71 3.53 -19.97
C LYS A 146 -5.96 5.02 -20.01
N GLN A 147 -7.14 5.41 -19.54
CA GLN A 147 -7.57 6.80 -19.54
C GLN A 147 -6.66 7.68 -18.66
N ALA A 148 -5.98 7.13 -17.64
CA ALA A 148 -5.02 7.90 -16.85
C ALA A 148 -3.83 8.39 -17.70
N LEU A 149 -3.39 7.58 -18.66
CA LEU A 149 -2.34 7.94 -19.62
C LEU A 149 -2.85 8.89 -20.70
N GLU A 150 -4.03 8.59 -21.27
CA GLU A 150 -4.63 9.37 -22.35
C GLU A 150 -4.99 10.80 -21.90
N LYS A 151 -5.56 10.94 -20.71
CA LYS A 151 -5.94 12.23 -20.10
C LYS A 151 -4.78 12.94 -19.40
N GLN A 152 -3.63 12.26 -19.28
CA GLN A 152 -2.42 12.81 -18.67
C GLN A 152 -2.67 13.36 -17.25
N ILE A 153 -3.43 12.59 -16.45
CA ILE A 153 -3.68 12.95 -15.06
C ILE A 153 -2.37 12.98 -14.26
N LYS A 154 -2.41 13.52 -13.03
CA LYS A 154 -1.26 13.47 -12.12
C LYS A 154 -1.02 12.03 -11.65
N ILE A 155 0.18 11.52 -11.87
CA ILE A 155 0.63 10.20 -11.43
C ILE A 155 1.81 10.37 -10.44
N LEU A 156 1.58 10.01 -9.19
CA LEU A 156 2.59 10.02 -8.13
C LEU A 156 3.09 8.58 -7.91
N VAL A 157 4.36 8.33 -8.20
CA VAL A 157 4.99 7.03 -7.96
C VAL A 157 5.87 7.10 -6.73
N LEU A 158 5.64 6.16 -5.80
CA LEU A 158 6.38 6.05 -4.56
C LEU A 158 7.40 4.93 -4.68
N GLU A 159 8.63 5.27 -4.34
CA GLU A 159 9.76 4.36 -4.40
C GLU A 159 10.45 4.29 -3.04
N ARG A 160 11.10 3.17 -2.77
CA ARG A 160 11.86 2.93 -1.55
C ARG A 160 12.99 1.96 -1.84
N ASN A 161 14.10 2.06 -1.12
CA ASN A 161 15.20 1.15 -1.31
C ASN A 161 14.74 -0.33 -1.18
N PRO A 162 15.08 -1.21 -2.14
CA PRO A 162 14.45 -2.53 -2.18
C PRO A 162 14.82 -3.44 -1.01
N LYS A 163 15.94 -3.21 -0.33
CA LYS A 163 16.34 -4.00 0.85
C LYS A 163 15.38 -3.78 2.03
N ASP A 164 15.05 -2.52 2.34
CA ASP A 164 14.04 -2.22 3.36
C ASP A 164 12.62 -2.62 2.93
N VAL A 165 12.32 -2.57 1.63
CA VAL A 165 11.06 -3.10 1.10
C VAL A 165 10.93 -4.58 1.42
N LEU A 166 11.94 -5.40 1.12
CA LEU A 166 11.90 -6.85 1.38
C LEU A 166 11.66 -7.16 2.86
N VAL A 167 12.38 -6.49 3.76
CA VAL A 167 12.17 -6.64 5.20
C VAL A 167 10.76 -6.21 5.60
N SER A 168 10.32 -5.05 5.14
CA SER A 168 9.00 -4.54 5.47
C SER A 168 7.88 -5.41 4.89
N TYR A 169 8.14 -6.08 3.77
CA TYR A 169 7.18 -6.93 3.09
C TYR A 169 7.05 -8.27 3.79
N TYR A 170 8.17 -8.93 4.08
CA TYR A 170 8.17 -10.13 4.91
C TYR A 170 7.43 -9.92 6.22
N ASN A 171 7.77 -8.85 6.97
CA ASN A 171 7.11 -8.58 8.24
C ASN A 171 5.61 -8.31 8.09
N HIS A 172 5.18 -7.67 6.99
CA HIS A 172 3.78 -7.46 6.71
C HIS A 172 3.04 -8.79 6.47
N MET A 173 3.62 -9.66 5.63
CA MET A 173 3.05 -10.96 5.30
C MET A 173 3.07 -11.92 6.49
N TYR A 174 4.17 -11.97 7.25
CA TYR A 174 4.31 -12.81 8.43
C TYR A 174 3.23 -12.52 9.46
N ASN A 175 2.89 -11.24 9.65
CA ASN A 175 1.91 -10.80 10.65
C ASN A 175 0.45 -10.90 10.18
N HIS A 176 0.16 -11.24 8.93
CA HIS A 176 -1.21 -11.62 8.56
C HIS A 176 -1.60 -12.96 9.19
N LEU A 177 -2.89 -13.26 9.28
CA LEU A 177 -3.39 -14.59 9.63
C LEU A 177 -3.48 -15.50 8.39
N PRO A 178 -3.37 -16.82 8.55
CA PRO A 178 -3.66 -17.76 7.47
C PRO A 178 -5.08 -17.56 6.90
N PRO A 179 -5.30 -17.71 5.59
CA PRO A 179 -4.34 -18.15 4.56
C PRO A 179 -3.48 -17.03 3.95
N LEU A 180 -3.57 -15.80 4.47
CA LEU A 180 -2.98 -14.58 3.88
C LEU A 180 -1.50 -14.39 4.21
N ASN A 181 -0.96 -15.19 5.13
CA ASN A 181 0.38 -15.00 5.64
C ASN A 181 1.43 -15.77 4.85
N TYR A 182 2.69 -15.34 4.96
CA TYR A 182 3.82 -16.20 4.67
C TYR A 182 4.26 -16.89 5.98
N PRO A 183 4.32 -18.23 6.05
CA PRO A 183 4.61 -18.93 7.31
C PRO A 183 6.10 -19.17 7.56
N GLY A 184 6.96 -19.05 6.54
CA GLY A 184 8.39 -19.32 6.64
C GLY A 184 9.20 -18.21 7.31
N THR A 185 10.52 -18.41 7.41
CA THR A 185 11.46 -17.41 7.94
C THR A 185 11.79 -16.30 6.93
N PHE A 186 12.49 -15.25 7.36
CA PHE A 186 12.92 -14.19 6.47
C PHE A 186 13.90 -14.68 5.40
N GLU A 187 14.84 -15.56 5.77
CA GLU A 187 15.82 -16.17 4.86
C GLU A 187 15.11 -16.99 3.78
N GLN A 188 14.08 -17.75 4.17
CA GLN A 188 13.26 -18.49 3.22
C GLN A 188 12.49 -17.53 2.30
N PHE A 189 11.82 -16.52 2.87
CA PHE A 189 11.08 -15.50 2.10
C PHE A 189 11.97 -14.81 1.08
N PHE A 190 13.18 -14.42 1.47
CA PHE A 190 14.15 -13.78 0.59
C PHE A 190 14.49 -14.65 -0.61
N GLN A 191 14.74 -15.95 -0.39
CA GLN A 191 15.04 -16.88 -1.49
C GLN A 191 13.82 -17.06 -2.41
N VAL A 192 12.63 -17.26 -1.84
CA VAL A 192 11.37 -17.40 -2.59
C VAL A 192 11.09 -16.15 -3.43
N TYR A 193 11.32 -14.97 -2.87
CA TYR A 193 11.09 -13.70 -3.55
C TYR A 193 11.86 -13.60 -4.87
N PHE A 194 13.12 -14.02 -4.90
CA PHE A 194 13.94 -14.00 -6.11
C PHE A 194 13.63 -15.16 -7.08
N GLU A 195 12.98 -16.23 -6.62
CA GLU A 195 12.60 -17.36 -7.48
C GLU A 195 11.30 -17.11 -8.25
N VAL A 196 10.27 -16.60 -7.56
CA VAL A 196 8.91 -16.54 -8.12
C VAL A 196 8.31 -15.13 -8.12
N GLY A 197 9.07 -14.13 -7.68
CA GLY A 197 8.49 -12.85 -7.26
C GLY A 197 7.61 -13.05 -6.02
N TYR A 198 6.74 -12.09 -5.74
CA TYR A 198 5.69 -12.25 -4.73
C TYR A 198 4.41 -11.57 -5.23
N LEU A 199 3.61 -10.91 -4.38
CA LEU A 199 2.47 -10.13 -4.90
C LEU A 199 3.00 -8.97 -5.76
N TYR A 200 2.31 -8.73 -6.87
CA TYR A 200 2.64 -7.71 -7.88
C TYR A 200 3.96 -7.92 -8.63
N GLY A 201 4.56 -9.11 -8.51
CA GLY A 201 5.86 -9.44 -9.09
C GLY A 201 7.03 -9.01 -8.20
N ASP A 202 8.25 -9.04 -8.74
CA ASP A 202 9.41 -8.54 -8.02
C ASP A 202 9.60 -7.02 -8.23
N ILE A 203 10.27 -6.39 -7.27
CA ILE A 203 10.44 -4.95 -7.20
C ILE A 203 11.33 -4.39 -8.30
N PHE A 204 12.32 -5.16 -8.80
CA PHE A 204 13.24 -4.68 -9.82
C PHE A 204 12.50 -4.51 -11.15
N ASP A 205 11.75 -5.54 -11.55
CA ASP A 205 10.89 -5.44 -12.74
C ASP A 205 9.85 -4.34 -12.57
N TYR A 206 9.22 -4.26 -11.39
CA TYR A 206 8.21 -3.25 -11.11
C TYR A 206 8.74 -1.82 -11.33
N VAL A 207 9.85 -1.44 -10.67
CA VAL A 207 10.35 -0.06 -10.75
C VAL A 207 10.97 0.25 -12.11
N MET A 208 11.58 -0.73 -12.78
CA MET A 208 12.08 -0.58 -14.15
C MET A 208 10.94 -0.39 -15.16
N GLU A 209 9.83 -1.11 -14.99
CA GLU A 209 8.63 -0.95 -15.82
C GLU A 209 8.04 0.45 -15.64
N TRP A 210 7.94 0.95 -14.41
CA TRP A 210 7.50 2.32 -14.14
C TRP A 210 8.42 3.39 -14.73
N GLN A 211 9.75 3.19 -14.63
CA GLN A 211 10.71 4.10 -15.27
C GLN A 211 10.54 4.11 -16.79
N THR A 212 10.50 2.93 -17.41
CA THR A 212 10.40 2.79 -18.87
C THR A 212 9.05 3.33 -19.37
N GLY A 213 7.97 3.04 -18.64
CA GLY A 213 6.64 3.57 -18.91
C GLY A 213 6.62 5.10 -18.87
N ARG A 214 7.25 5.72 -17.87
CA ARG A 214 7.40 7.18 -17.80
C ARG A 214 8.21 7.72 -18.99
N GLU A 215 9.33 7.10 -19.32
CA GLU A 215 10.21 7.56 -20.41
C GLU A 215 9.54 7.45 -21.78
N ALA A 216 8.73 6.42 -22.00
CA ALA A 216 7.91 6.26 -23.20
C ALA A 216 6.75 7.27 -23.28
N ASN A 217 6.41 7.94 -22.18
CA ASN A 217 5.29 8.87 -22.10
C ASN A 217 5.72 10.23 -21.51
N PRO A 218 6.59 11.00 -22.20
CA PRO A 218 7.23 12.20 -21.65
C PRO A 218 6.26 13.36 -21.36
N LYS A 219 5.00 13.28 -21.81
CA LYS A 219 3.96 14.29 -21.56
C LYS A 219 3.20 14.07 -20.25
N LEU A 220 3.36 12.92 -19.59
CA LEU A 220 2.63 12.64 -18.35
C LEU A 220 3.05 13.58 -17.23
N HIS A 221 2.07 14.05 -16.47
CA HIS A 221 2.31 14.74 -15.21
C HIS A 221 2.71 13.71 -14.17
N PHE A 222 4.02 13.52 -14.01
CA PHE A 222 4.57 12.41 -13.23
C PHE A 222 5.54 12.91 -12.17
N LEU A 223 5.40 12.43 -10.93
CA LEU A 223 6.36 12.67 -9.86
C LEU A 223 6.81 11.34 -9.25
N VAL A 224 8.13 11.14 -9.15
CA VAL A 224 8.69 10.10 -8.28
C VAL A 224 8.95 10.71 -6.90
N SER A 225 8.40 10.11 -5.85
CA SER A 225 8.67 10.44 -4.46
C SER A 225 9.40 9.28 -3.79
N VAL A 226 10.66 9.51 -3.42
CA VAL A 226 11.53 8.50 -2.81
C VAL A 226 11.37 8.58 -1.29
N PHE A 227 11.02 7.46 -0.66
CA PHE A 227 10.78 7.37 0.78
C PHE A 227 11.97 7.91 1.59
N GLU A 228 13.18 7.59 1.17
CA GLU A 228 14.41 8.00 1.83
C GLU A 228 14.60 9.53 1.83
N ASP A 229 14.28 10.19 0.72
CA ASP A 229 14.40 11.65 0.59
C ASP A 229 13.38 12.34 1.50
N MET A 230 12.13 11.86 1.47
CA MET A 230 11.07 12.37 2.34
C MET A 230 11.36 12.10 3.81
N LYS A 231 12.05 10.99 4.14
CA LYS A 231 12.45 10.68 5.51
C LYS A 231 13.61 11.54 5.99
N ALA A 232 14.56 11.86 5.11
CA ALA A 232 15.70 12.74 5.42
C ALA A 232 15.25 14.19 5.68
N ASP A 233 14.32 14.69 4.87
CA ASP A 233 13.71 16.02 5.05
C ASP A 233 12.22 15.98 4.71
N THR A 234 11.41 15.73 5.73
CA THR A 234 9.95 15.60 5.58
C THR A 234 9.29 16.91 5.19
N VAL A 235 9.75 18.06 5.70
CA VAL A 235 9.15 19.36 5.39
C VAL A 235 9.35 19.67 3.90
N SER A 236 10.57 19.52 3.40
CA SER A 236 10.85 19.72 1.97
C SER A 236 10.09 18.72 1.10
N GLY A 237 9.97 17.46 1.54
CA GLY A 237 9.14 16.45 0.86
C GLY A 237 7.67 16.85 0.75
N VAL A 238 7.05 17.34 1.84
CA VAL A 238 5.67 17.85 1.84
C VAL A 238 5.53 19.07 0.94
N LYS A 239 6.46 20.03 1.00
CA LYS A 239 6.45 21.23 0.13
C LYS A 239 6.55 20.84 -1.35
N ARG A 240 7.39 19.86 -1.70
CA ARG A 240 7.50 19.33 -3.07
C ARG A 240 6.18 18.69 -3.54
N LEU A 241 5.51 17.92 -2.69
CA LEU A 241 4.18 17.36 -2.99
C LEU A 241 3.14 18.47 -3.16
N ASN A 242 3.15 19.51 -2.30
CA ASN A 242 2.27 20.67 -2.42
C ASN A 242 2.43 21.37 -3.78
N THR A 243 3.67 21.62 -4.21
CA THR A 243 3.97 22.21 -5.52
C THR A 243 3.47 21.32 -6.67
N TYR A 244 3.77 20.02 -6.62
CA TYR A 244 3.36 19.07 -7.66
C TYR A 244 1.83 18.96 -7.77
N LEU A 245 1.13 18.88 -6.64
CA LEU A 245 -0.32 18.83 -6.61
C LEU A 245 -0.96 20.16 -6.98
N GLY A 246 -0.25 21.28 -6.82
CA GLY A 246 -0.82 22.61 -6.99
C GLY A 246 -1.88 22.92 -5.93
N SER A 247 -1.77 22.35 -4.73
CA SER A 247 -2.77 22.51 -3.66
C SER A 247 -2.81 23.93 -3.08
N GLY A 248 -1.73 24.68 -3.22
CA GLY A 248 -1.66 26.07 -2.74
C GLY A 248 -1.67 26.20 -1.21
N CYS A 249 -1.21 25.16 -0.50
CA CYS A 249 -0.99 25.25 0.94
C CYS A 249 0.18 26.20 1.24
N SER A 250 0.11 26.92 2.36
CA SER A 250 1.24 27.73 2.84
C SER A 250 2.39 26.84 3.34
N ASP A 251 3.58 27.42 3.40
CA ASP A 251 4.76 26.78 4.00
C ASP A 251 4.50 26.35 5.45
N GLU A 252 3.84 27.21 6.22
CA GLU A 252 3.45 26.91 7.60
C GLU A 252 2.52 25.70 7.70
N LEU A 253 1.53 25.60 6.80
CA LEU A 253 0.66 24.43 6.77
C LEU A 253 1.43 23.17 6.35
N CYS A 254 2.37 23.27 5.40
CA CYS A 254 3.23 22.14 5.03
C CYS A 254 4.07 21.64 6.21
N GLU A 255 4.61 22.55 7.01
CA GLU A 255 5.35 22.22 8.24
C GLU A 255 4.45 21.55 9.29
N GLN A 256 3.23 22.05 9.46
CA GLN A 256 2.24 21.43 10.35
C GLN A 256 1.84 20.02 9.88
N ILE A 257 1.65 19.82 8.57
CA ILE A 257 1.36 18.51 7.97
C ILE A 257 2.54 17.56 8.19
N ALA A 258 3.77 18.00 7.93
CA ALA A 258 4.98 17.21 8.17
C ALA A 258 5.08 16.76 9.64
N ALA A 259 4.83 17.68 10.57
CA ALA A 259 4.84 17.39 12.01
C ALA A 259 3.69 16.45 12.44
N ALA A 260 2.51 16.53 11.81
CA ALA A 260 1.38 15.65 12.08
C ALA A 260 1.63 14.23 11.54
N CYS A 261 2.22 14.13 10.34
CA CYS A 261 2.54 12.88 9.66
C CYS A 261 3.85 12.21 10.14
N SER A 262 4.34 12.54 11.34
CA SER A 262 5.43 11.77 11.95
C SER A 262 4.99 10.32 12.19
N PHE A 263 5.93 9.38 12.09
CA PHE A 263 5.63 7.94 12.20
C PHE A 263 4.87 7.60 13.50
N GLU A 264 5.32 8.11 14.65
CA GLU A 264 4.68 7.81 15.94
C GLU A 264 3.26 8.34 16.04
N LYS A 265 3.01 9.57 15.55
CA LYS A 265 1.65 10.14 15.55
C LYS A 265 0.71 9.37 14.63
N MET A 266 1.16 9.03 13.41
CA MET A 266 0.35 8.25 12.47
C MET A 266 0.05 6.85 13.00
N LYS A 267 1.07 6.18 13.56
CA LYS A 267 0.92 4.86 14.16
C LYS A 267 -0.10 4.87 15.29
N LYS A 268 0.05 5.81 16.24
CA LYS A 268 -0.89 5.98 17.36
C LYS A 268 -2.31 6.25 16.84
N HIS A 269 -2.47 7.24 15.96
CA HIS A 269 -3.78 7.61 15.41
C HIS A 269 -4.46 6.43 14.72
N LYS A 270 -3.72 5.65 13.92
CA LYS A 270 -4.30 4.49 13.22
C LYS A 270 -4.58 3.30 14.16
N ASP A 271 -3.76 3.05 15.17
CA ASP A 271 -4.06 2.01 16.16
C ASP A 271 -5.39 2.31 16.92
N GLU A 272 -5.69 3.59 17.14
CA GLU A 272 -6.90 4.08 17.81
C GLU A 272 -8.14 4.12 16.89
N THR A 273 -7.96 4.40 15.59
CA THR A 273 -9.08 4.64 14.65
C THR A 273 -9.40 3.48 13.71
N VAL A 274 -8.50 2.51 13.55
CA VAL A 274 -8.73 1.35 12.67
C VAL A 274 -9.72 0.36 13.31
N SER A 275 -10.61 -0.18 12.49
CA SER A 275 -11.66 -1.11 12.90
C SER A 275 -11.09 -2.43 13.43
N ASP A 276 -11.83 -3.05 14.35
CA ASP A 276 -11.47 -4.36 14.90
C ASP A 276 -11.48 -5.45 13.82
N LEU A 277 -12.34 -5.31 12.80
CA LEU A 277 -12.34 -6.19 11.63
C LEU A 277 -10.99 -6.17 10.90
N MET A 278 -10.43 -4.98 10.67
CA MET A 278 -9.12 -4.83 10.04
C MET A 278 -8.00 -5.34 10.94
N LYS A 279 -8.09 -5.11 12.26
CA LYS A 279 -7.13 -5.66 13.23
C LYS A 279 -7.14 -7.19 13.25
N ALA A 280 -8.32 -7.80 13.11
CA ALA A 280 -8.52 -9.25 13.12
C ALA A 280 -7.87 -9.98 11.92
N LEU A 281 -7.45 -9.26 10.88
CA LEU A 281 -6.68 -9.83 9.77
C LEU A 281 -5.22 -10.12 10.15
N PHE A 282 -4.73 -9.55 11.26
CA PHE A 282 -3.36 -9.65 11.71
C PHE A 282 -3.22 -10.46 13.00
N ARG A 283 -2.02 -11.01 13.21
CA ARG A 283 -1.65 -11.71 14.45
C ARG A 283 -1.92 -10.83 15.67
N ASN A 284 -2.39 -11.47 16.73
CA ASN A 284 -2.70 -10.84 18.01
C ASN A 284 -3.75 -9.71 17.92
N ASN A 285 -4.58 -9.68 16.87
CA ASN A 285 -5.56 -8.62 16.62
C ASN A 285 -4.92 -7.22 16.67
N LYS A 286 -3.71 -7.08 16.12
CA LYS A 286 -2.96 -5.82 16.14
C LYS A 286 -2.56 -5.42 14.74
N LEU A 287 -2.85 -4.17 14.37
CA LEU A 287 -2.45 -3.61 13.10
C LEU A 287 -0.92 -3.69 12.93
N ALA A 288 -0.44 -4.44 11.93
CA ALA A 288 0.99 -4.63 11.66
C ALA A 288 1.49 -3.83 10.45
N ILE A 289 0.80 -2.74 10.10
CA ILE A 289 1.17 -1.87 8.97
C ILE A 289 2.27 -0.87 9.37
N TYR A 290 2.21 -0.32 10.58
CA TYR A 290 3.19 0.61 11.14
C TYR A 290 4.23 -0.14 12.00
N ARG A 291 5.35 -0.52 11.38
CA ARG A 291 6.41 -1.32 12.06
C ARG A 291 7.51 -0.46 12.69
N LYS A 292 8.40 0.10 11.85
CA LYS A 292 9.53 0.96 12.27
C LYS A 292 9.56 2.33 11.59
N GLY A 293 9.23 2.42 10.29
CA GLY A 293 9.21 3.70 9.58
C GLY A 293 10.59 4.36 9.42
N GLU A 294 11.65 3.54 9.34
CA GLU A 294 13.06 3.95 9.27
C GLU A 294 13.69 3.54 7.94
N VAL A 295 14.86 4.11 7.64
CA VAL A 295 15.73 3.71 6.53
C VAL A 295 16.94 2.98 7.10
N GLY A 296 17.26 1.81 6.54
CA GLY A 296 18.42 1.01 6.94
C GLY A 296 18.11 -0.15 7.88
N ASP A 297 16.84 -0.44 8.16
CA ASP A 297 16.49 -1.58 9.01
C ASP A 297 16.87 -2.93 8.37
N TRP A 298 17.03 -2.98 7.05
CA TRP A 298 17.54 -4.15 6.34
C TRP A 298 18.84 -4.71 6.93
N LYS A 299 19.71 -3.88 7.51
CA LYS A 299 20.95 -4.32 8.16
C LYS A 299 20.72 -5.24 9.36
N ASN A 300 19.55 -5.17 9.99
CA ASN A 300 19.18 -6.03 11.13
C ASN A 300 18.64 -7.40 10.69
N TRP A 301 18.44 -7.61 9.38
CA TRP A 301 17.78 -8.81 8.84
C TRP A 301 18.64 -9.53 7.80
N PHE A 302 19.40 -8.79 7.00
CA PHE A 302 20.24 -9.38 5.97
C PHE A 302 21.49 -9.99 6.60
N THR A 303 21.75 -11.25 6.29
CA THR A 303 23.10 -11.81 6.44
C THR A 303 24.03 -11.21 5.38
N VAL A 304 25.35 -11.31 5.60
CA VAL A 304 26.34 -10.88 4.61
C VAL A 304 26.11 -11.56 3.25
N ALA A 305 25.87 -12.88 3.25
CA ALA A 305 25.61 -13.63 2.04
C ALA A 305 24.33 -13.18 1.30
N MET A 306 23.25 -12.87 2.02
CA MET A 306 22.03 -12.32 1.41
C MET A 306 22.29 -10.93 0.81
N ASN A 307 23.10 -10.11 1.48
CA ASN A 307 23.46 -8.80 0.97
C ASN A 307 24.28 -8.90 -0.33
N GLU A 308 25.28 -9.78 -0.37
CA GLU A 308 26.09 -10.03 -1.57
C GLU A 308 25.24 -10.56 -2.73
N GLN A 309 24.36 -11.52 -2.46
CA GLN A 309 23.41 -12.04 -3.46
C GLN A 309 22.51 -10.92 -4.00
N PHE A 310 21.96 -10.08 -3.12
CA PHE A 310 21.12 -8.96 -3.51
C PHE A 310 21.92 -7.97 -4.37
N ASP A 311 23.12 -7.58 -3.95
CA ASP A 311 23.92 -6.55 -4.62
C ASP A 311 24.36 -7.02 -6.03
N GLN A 312 24.63 -8.31 -6.18
CA GLN A 312 24.90 -8.93 -7.49
C GLN A 312 23.68 -8.81 -8.42
N GLU A 313 22.50 -9.19 -7.95
CA GLU A 313 21.27 -9.15 -8.76
C GLU A 313 20.84 -7.71 -9.07
N TYR A 314 20.95 -6.81 -8.10
CA TYR A 314 20.68 -5.39 -8.27
C TYR A 314 21.60 -4.78 -9.33
N SER A 315 22.91 -5.00 -9.24
CA SER A 315 23.87 -4.46 -10.21
C SER A 315 23.61 -4.95 -11.64
N LYS A 316 23.16 -6.21 -11.77
CA LYS A 316 22.83 -6.82 -13.06
C LYS A 316 21.56 -6.25 -13.68
N ARG A 317 20.49 -6.07 -12.89
CA ARG A 317 19.15 -5.70 -13.40
C ARG A 317 18.88 -4.20 -13.41
N MET A 318 19.53 -3.47 -12.51
CA MET A 318 19.23 -2.06 -12.24
C MET A 318 20.28 -1.11 -12.80
N SER A 319 21.17 -1.57 -13.71
CA SER A 319 22.26 -0.75 -14.25
C SER A 319 21.78 0.52 -14.98
N ASN A 320 20.57 0.49 -15.53
CA ASN A 320 19.95 1.62 -16.25
C ASN A 320 18.90 2.35 -15.39
N TYR A 321 18.74 1.97 -14.13
CA TYR A 321 17.77 2.59 -13.25
C TYR A 321 18.29 3.95 -12.76
N LYS A 322 17.44 4.97 -12.82
CA LYS A 322 17.84 6.38 -12.63
C LYS A 322 17.66 6.86 -11.20
N THR A 323 16.76 6.27 -10.43
CA THR A 323 16.59 6.67 -9.03
C THR A 323 17.74 6.13 -8.19
N VAL A 324 18.41 7.04 -7.47
CA VAL A 324 19.47 6.69 -6.52
C VAL A 324 18.86 6.51 -5.14
N TYR A 325 18.89 5.28 -4.62
CA TYR A 325 18.39 4.98 -3.28
C TYR A 325 19.43 5.22 -2.20
N LYS A 326 18.97 5.67 -1.02
CA LYS A 326 19.76 5.67 0.21
C LYS A 326 19.44 4.43 1.03
N TYR A 327 20.47 3.64 1.34
CA TYR A 327 20.29 2.42 2.14
C TYR A 327 20.46 2.66 3.64
N THR A 328 20.80 3.88 4.05
CA THR A 328 20.86 4.36 5.43
C THR A 328 20.58 5.85 5.44
N LEU A 329 20.13 6.38 6.58
CA LEU A 329 20.04 7.81 6.86
C LEU A 329 20.84 8.18 8.10
#